data_AF-A0A958Q991-F1
#
_entry.id   AF-A0A958Q991-F1
#
_cell.length_a   1.000
_cell.length_b   1.000
_cell.length_c   1.000
_cell.angle_alpha   90.00
_cell.angle_beta   90.00
_cell.angle_gamma   90.00
#
_symmetry.space_group_name_H-M   'P 1'
#
loop_
_entity.id
_entity.type
_entity.pdbx_description
1 polymer ?
#
loop_
_entity_poly.entity_id
_entity_poly.type
_entity_poly.pdbx_seq_one_letter_code
_entity_poly.pdbx_strand_id
1 'polypeptide(L)'
;RRDQFIGELQELGSSKKSAETEVNHSIDTIVYYAGWADKYQQVFSSVNPVASSHFNFSLYEPMGVIALVAPEDSALLGLVQALMPILTGGNTCTILASESKALCAMSFAEVLHSSDVPAGVVNILTGSRADLLEHMSTHMDVNALVVHDLKKKEFKEVEIWSCTNLKRLITRNSKDFELSPHPILETQELKTTWHPIGT
;
A
#
# COMPACT_ATOMS: atom_id res chain seq x y z
N ARG A 1 -6.69 -19.82 6.43
CA ARG A 1 -7.43 -20.40 5.28
C ARG A 1 -6.47 -20.81 4.15
N ARG A 2 -5.36 -21.48 4.47
CA ARG A 2 -4.26 -21.74 3.52
C ARG A 2 -4.71 -22.58 2.32
N ASP A 3 -5.40 -23.70 2.58
CA ASP A 3 -5.80 -24.64 1.53
C ASP A 3 -6.74 -24.02 0.49
N GLN A 4 -7.61 -23.10 0.93
CA GLN A 4 -8.50 -22.37 0.04
C GLN A 4 -7.73 -21.50 -0.95
N PHE A 5 -6.81 -20.65 -0.46
CA PHE A 5 -6.01 -19.80 -1.34
C PHE A 5 -5.14 -20.61 -2.31
N ILE A 6 -4.61 -21.75 -1.86
CA ILE A 6 -3.89 -22.67 -2.75
C ILE A 6 -4.82 -23.18 -3.86
N GLY A 7 -6.04 -23.60 -3.52
CA GLY A 7 -7.04 -24.04 -4.50
C GLY A 7 -7.37 -22.96 -5.54
N GLU A 8 -7.66 -21.74 -5.09
CA GLU A 8 -7.96 -20.59 -5.96
C GLU A 8 -6.79 -20.26 -6.90
N LEU A 9 -5.56 -20.27 -6.38
CA LEU A 9 -4.36 -20.06 -7.20
C LEU A 9 -4.18 -21.17 -8.24
N GLN A 10 -4.53 -22.42 -7.92
CA GLN A 10 -4.51 -23.52 -8.88
C GLN A 10 -5.58 -23.37 -9.96
N GLU A 11 -6.77 -22.87 -9.61
CA GLU A 11 -7.83 -22.53 -10.59
C GLU A 11 -7.39 -21.41 -11.54
N LEU A 12 -6.55 -20.49 -11.06
CA LEU A 12 -5.89 -19.45 -11.87
C LEU A 12 -4.69 -19.97 -12.69
N GLY A 13 -4.39 -21.27 -12.63
CA GLY A 13 -3.37 -21.93 -13.44
C GLY A 13 -2.00 -22.11 -12.77
N SER A 14 -1.84 -21.75 -11.49
CA SER A 14 -0.59 -21.98 -10.75
C SER A 14 -0.40 -23.46 -10.43
N SER A 15 0.85 -23.94 -10.50
CA SER A 15 1.18 -25.25 -9.94
C SER A 15 1.01 -25.24 -8.42
N LYS A 16 0.68 -26.39 -7.82
CA LYS A 16 0.52 -26.52 -6.35
C LYS A 16 1.72 -25.96 -5.57
N LYS A 17 2.95 -26.27 -6.02
CA LYS A 17 4.19 -25.78 -5.40
C LYS A 17 4.33 -24.25 -5.48
N SER A 18 3.95 -23.67 -6.63
CA SER A 18 3.97 -22.21 -6.81
C SER A 18 2.92 -21.54 -5.93
N ALA A 19 1.71 -22.11 -5.88
CA ALA A 19 0.62 -21.61 -5.04
C ALA A 19 0.96 -21.66 -3.55
N GLU A 20 1.55 -22.76 -3.07
CA GLU A 20 2.06 -22.88 -1.70
C GLU A 20 3.12 -21.81 -1.39
N THR A 21 4.06 -21.60 -2.31
CA THR A 21 5.09 -20.56 -2.17
C THR A 21 4.47 -19.17 -2.08
N GLU A 22 3.54 -18.83 -2.96
CA GLU A 22 2.87 -17.53 -3.00
C GLU A 22 2.11 -17.25 -1.69
N VAL A 23 1.36 -18.23 -1.19
CA VAL A 23 0.63 -18.10 0.08
C VAL A 23 1.58 -17.94 1.27
N ASN A 24 2.67 -18.70 1.30
CA ASN A 24 3.65 -18.59 2.39
C ASN A 24 4.34 -17.22 2.39
N HIS A 25 4.80 -16.74 1.23
CA HIS A 25 5.37 -15.40 1.12
C HIS A 25 4.37 -14.29 1.47
N SER A 26 3.08 -14.49 1.17
CA SER A 26 2.03 -13.54 1.57
C SER A 26 1.91 -13.45 3.09
N ILE A 27 1.92 -14.59 3.78
CA ILE A 27 1.91 -14.65 5.24
C ILE A 27 3.17 -14.00 5.82
N ASP A 28 4.35 -14.33 5.30
CA ASP A 28 5.62 -13.76 5.76
C ASP A 28 5.65 -12.25 5.60
N THR A 29 5.10 -11.73 4.50
CA THR A 29 4.96 -10.29 4.24
C THR A 29 4.07 -9.61 5.29
N ILE A 30 2.92 -10.20 5.61
CA ILE A 30 2.03 -9.68 6.66
C ILE A 30 2.74 -9.63 8.01
N VAL A 31 3.41 -10.72 8.40
CA VAL A 31 4.14 -10.83 9.67
C VAL A 31 5.28 -9.81 9.73
N TYR A 32 6.03 -9.64 8.65
CA TYR A 32 7.11 -8.66 8.56
C TYR A 32 6.61 -7.24 8.82
N TYR A 33 5.56 -6.81 8.12
CA TYR A 33 5.03 -5.47 8.23
C TYR A 33 4.29 -5.23 9.55
N ALA A 34 3.62 -6.23 10.11
CA ALA A 34 3.10 -6.18 11.48
C ALA A 34 4.22 -5.90 12.50
N GLY A 35 5.42 -6.46 12.27
CA GLY A 35 6.60 -6.20 13.08
C GLY A 35 7.11 -4.76 13.00
N TRP A 36 6.74 -3.98 11.98
CA TRP A 36 7.18 -2.60 11.78
C TRP A 36 6.18 -1.53 12.28
N ALA A 37 4.93 -1.92 12.53
CA ALA A 37 3.82 -1.01 12.84
C ALA A 37 4.11 -0.04 14.00
N ASP A 38 4.91 -0.45 14.97
CA ASP A 38 5.29 0.34 16.15
C ASP A 38 6.77 0.74 16.19
N LYS A 39 7.53 0.54 15.10
CA LYS A 39 9.00 0.74 15.07
C LYS A 39 9.47 1.73 14.02
N TYR A 40 8.73 1.88 12.92
CA TYR A 40 9.24 2.68 11.79
C TYR A 40 9.42 4.16 12.18
N GLN A 41 8.50 4.72 12.97
CA GLN A 41 8.62 6.11 13.41
C GLN A 41 9.89 6.32 14.25
N GLN A 42 10.20 5.42 15.19
CA GLN A 42 11.37 5.52 16.06
C GLN A 42 12.68 5.35 15.29
N VAL A 43 12.69 4.53 14.23
CA VAL A 43 13.87 4.29 13.40
C VAL A 43 14.13 5.40 12.40
N PHE A 44 13.08 5.96 11.78
CA PHE A 44 13.22 6.90 10.66
C PHE A 44 13.00 8.38 11.03
N SER A 45 12.37 8.68 12.17
CA SER A 45 12.19 10.06 12.62
C SER A 45 13.47 10.65 13.22
N SER A 46 13.50 11.98 13.36
CA SER A 46 14.68 12.68 13.86
C SER A 46 14.36 13.75 14.90
N VAL A 47 15.29 13.93 15.84
CA VAL A 47 15.42 15.16 16.63
C VAL A 47 16.45 16.02 15.93
N ASN A 48 16.06 17.22 15.52
CA ASN A 48 16.87 18.10 14.70
C ASN A 48 17.54 19.15 15.58
N PRO A 49 18.87 19.25 15.60
CA PRO A 49 19.56 20.29 16.36
C PRO A 49 19.32 21.66 15.71
N VAL A 50 18.93 22.65 16.53
CA VAL A 50 18.65 24.02 16.09
C VAL A 50 19.29 25.02 17.05
N ALA A 51 19.65 26.19 16.54
CA ALA A 51 20.34 27.22 17.34
C ALA A 51 19.42 28.01 18.27
N SER A 52 18.11 28.00 18.02
CA SER A 52 17.13 28.69 18.87
C SER A 52 16.68 27.81 20.03
N SER A 53 16.02 28.40 21.04
CA SER A 53 15.48 27.69 22.21
C SER A 53 14.22 26.87 21.86
N HIS A 54 14.36 25.89 20.98
CA HIS A 54 13.30 24.96 20.60
C HIS A 54 13.79 23.52 20.63
N PHE A 55 12.92 22.62 21.06
CA PHE A 55 13.00 21.21 20.72
C PHE A 55 12.38 21.01 19.34
N ASN A 56 13.21 20.65 18.35
CA ASN A 56 12.78 20.43 16.97
C ASN A 56 12.81 18.95 16.62
N PHE A 57 11.72 18.42 16.10
CA PHE A 57 11.63 17.02 15.71
C PHE A 57 10.77 16.85 14.46
N SER A 58 11.18 15.91 13.60
CA SER A 58 10.48 15.55 12.38
C SER A 58 9.94 14.14 12.51
N LEU A 59 8.62 13.98 12.41
CA LEU A 59 7.92 12.70 12.53
C LEU A 59 7.19 12.38 11.21
N TYR A 60 7.10 11.08 10.91
CA TYR A 60 6.26 10.60 9.82
C TYR A 60 4.80 10.50 10.29
N GLU A 61 3.90 11.16 9.58
CA GLU A 61 2.44 11.07 9.74
C GLU A 61 1.79 10.44 8.49
N PRO A 62 0.72 9.65 8.63
CA PRO A 62 0.00 9.10 7.49
C PRO A 62 -0.55 10.20 6.58
N MET A 63 -0.54 9.94 5.27
CA MET A 63 -1.17 10.80 4.27
C MET A 63 -2.70 10.81 4.33
N GLY A 64 -3.31 9.74 4.85
CA GLY A 64 -4.76 9.59 4.95
C GLY A 64 -5.32 8.54 3.99
N VAL A 65 -5.95 8.99 2.90
CA VAL A 65 -6.62 8.11 1.93
C VAL A 65 -5.71 7.81 0.76
N ILE A 66 -5.40 6.52 0.57
CA ILE A 66 -4.57 6.03 -0.52
C ILE A 66 -5.42 5.24 -1.51
N ALA A 67 -5.28 5.55 -2.79
CA ALA A 67 -5.75 4.69 -3.87
C ALA A 67 -4.60 3.75 -4.28
N LEU A 68 -4.87 2.46 -4.39
CA LEU A 68 -3.90 1.45 -4.80
C LEU A 68 -4.40 0.72 -6.03
N VAL A 69 -3.57 0.62 -7.07
CA VAL A 69 -3.77 -0.32 -8.15
C VAL A 69 -2.78 -1.47 -7.97
N ALA A 70 -3.32 -2.65 -7.70
CA ALA A 70 -2.54 -3.86 -7.45
C ALA A 70 -1.81 -4.31 -8.73
N PRO A 71 -0.67 -5.01 -8.58
CA PRO A 71 0.02 -5.60 -9.73
C PRO A 71 -0.79 -6.76 -10.34
N GLU A 72 -0.54 -7.05 -11.62
CA GLU A 72 -1.23 -8.11 -12.38
C GLU A 72 -0.44 -9.44 -12.42
N ASP A 73 0.78 -9.44 -11.87
CA ASP A 73 1.72 -10.56 -11.98
C ASP A 73 1.37 -11.73 -11.04
N SER A 74 0.81 -11.44 -9.87
CA SER A 74 0.42 -12.39 -8.84
C SER A 74 -0.99 -12.10 -8.34
N ALA A 75 -1.66 -13.09 -7.75
CA ALA A 75 -3.05 -12.93 -7.34
C ALA A 75 -3.14 -12.43 -5.89
N LEU A 76 -2.48 -13.11 -4.96
CA LEU A 76 -2.52 -12.77 -3.54
C LEU A 76 -1.28 -11.97 -3.11
N LEU A 77 -0.10 -12.43 -3.53
CA LEU A 77 1.15 -11.91 -3.00
C LEU A 77 1.35 -10.42 -3.33
N GLY A 78 1.20 -10.03 -4.59
CA GLY A 78 1.39 -8.64 -5.01
C GLY A 78 0.37 -7.68 -4.38
N LEU A 79 -0.87 -8.14 -4.19
CA LEU A 79 -1.88 -7.39 -3.44
C LEU A 79 -1.42 -7.14 -2.00
N VAL A 80 -0.98 -8.20 -1.30
CA VAL A 80 -0.51 -8.12 0.09
C VAL A 80 0.74 -7.25 0.20
N GLN A 81 1.72 -7.45 -0.67
CA GLN A 81 2.97 -6.67 -0.72
C GLN A 81 2.75 -5.18 -0.92
N ALA A 82 1.76 -4.81 -1.74
CA ALA A 82 1.39 -3.43 -1.95
C ALA A 82 0.59 -2.84 -0.78
N LEU A 83 -0.34 -3.61 -0.21
CA LEU A 83 -1.25 -3.14 0.84
C LEU A 83 -0.58 -3.02 2.21
N MET A 84 0.21 -3.99 2.62
CA MET A 84 0.77 -4.05 3.98
C MET A 84 1.58 -2.81 4.39
N PRO A 85 2.49 -2.24 3.58
CA PRO A 85 3.19 -1.02 3.98
C PRO A 85 2.26 0.18 4.16
N ILE A 86 1.19 0.29 3.37
CA ILE A 86 0.20 1.36 3.46
C ILE A 86 -0.51 1.31 4.83
N LEU A 87 -0.97 0.11 5.21
CA LEU A 87 -1.65 -0.11 6.50
C LEU A 87 -0.71 0.06 7.69
N THR A 88 0.53 -0.41 7.57
CA THR A 88 1.55 -0.28 8.61
C THR A 88 1.84 1.18 8.93
N GLY A 89 1.81 2.04 7.91
CA GLY A 89 1.95 3.49 8.07
C GLY A 89 0.70 4.21 8.58
N GLY A 90 -0.39 3.51 8.88
CA GLY A 90 -1.62 4.09 9.42
C GLY A 90 -2.55 4.73 8.39
N ASN A 91 -2.39 4.43 7.10
CA ASN A 91 -3.27 4.94 6.05
C ASN A 91 -4.49 4.04 5.82
N THR A 92 -5.53 4.61 5.22
CA THR A 92 -6.66 3.85 4.64
C THR A 92 -6.40 3.60 3.15
N CYS A 93 -6.94 2.51 2.61
CA CYS A 93 -6.65 2.09 1.25
C CYS A 93 -7.91 1.67 0.48
N THR A 94 -8.08 2.24 -0.70
CA THR A 94 -9.04 1.76 -1.72
C THR A 94 -8.26 1.10 -2.85
N ILE A 95 -8.46 -0.19 -3.01
CA ILE A 95 -7.65 -1.05 -3.87
C ILE A 95 -8.44 -1.42 -5.11
N LEU A 96 -7.88 -1.19 -6.28
CA LEU A 96 -8.26 -1.90 -7.49
C LEU A 96 -7.43 -3.18 -7.56
N ALA A 97 -8.09 -4.31 -7.34
CA ALA A 97 -7.48 -5.64 -7.45
C ALA A 97 -7.07 -5.94 -8.90
N SER A 98 -6.18 -6.93 -9.07
CA SER A 98 -5.82 -7.43 -10.40
C SER A 98 -7.07 -7.80 -11.19
N GLU A 99 -7.21 -7.21 -12.37
CA GLU A 99 -8.36 -7.43 -13.26
C GLU A 99 -8.42 -8.91 -13.69
N SER A 100 -7.26 -9.51 -13.96
CA SER A 100 -7.15 -10.89 -14.43
C SER A 100 -7.17 -11.94 -13.32
N LYS A 101 -6.87 -11.57 -12.07
CA LYS A 101 -6.67 -12.50 -10.94
C LYS A 101 -7.38 -12.06 -9.66
N ALA A 102 -8.57 -11.44 -9.79
CA ALA A 102 -9.32 -10.87 -8.67
C ALA A 102 -9.82 -11.88 -7.61
N LEU A 103 -9.88 -13.18 -7.92
CA LEU A 103 -10.48 -14.20 -7.04
C LEU A 103 -9.88 -14.19 -5.63
N CYS A 104 -8.55 -14.22 -5.53
CA CYS A 104 -7.87 -14.22 -4.24
C CYS A 104 -8.07 -12.90 -3.47
N ALA A 105 -8.24 -11.76 -4.15
CA ALA A 105 -8.55 -10.49 -3.50
C ALA A 105 -9.91 -10.52 -2.80
N MET A 106 -10.91 -11.16 -3.42
CA MET A 106 -12.24 -11.33 -2.84
C MET A 106 -12.21 -12.26 -1.61
N SER A 107 -11.51 -13.39 -1.69
CA SER A 107 -11.33 -14.28 -0.54
C SER A 107 -10.51 -13.64 0.58
N PHE A 108 -9.58 -12.75 0.23
CA PHE A 108 -8.84 -11.95 1.20
C PHE A 108 -9.73 -10.92 1.92
N ALA A 109 -10.77 -10.38 1.27
CA ALA A 109 -11.75 -9.51 1.92
C ALA A 109 -12.42 -10.19 3.14
N GLU A 110 -12.73 -11.47 3.03
CA GLU A 110 -13.28 -12.24 4.16
C GLU A 110 -12.26 -12.45 5.28
N VAL A 111 -10.97 -12.57 4.94
CA VAL A 111 -9.87 -12.59 5.93
C VAL A 111 -9.82 -11.27 6.68
N LEU A 112 -9.84 -10.14 5.97
CA LEU A 112 -9.85 -8.80 6.57
C LEU A 112 -11.07 -8.61 7.48
N HIS A 113 -12.25 -9.02 7.03
CA HIS A 113 -13.48 -8.98 7.82
C HIS A 113 -13.37 -9.80 9.12
N SER A 114 -12.79 -10.99 9.05
CA SER A 114 -12.61 -11.87 10.22
C SER A 114 -11.44 -11.48 11.12
N SER A 115 -10.66 -10.46 10.74
CA SER A 115 -9.47 -9.99 11.47
C SER A 115 -9.71 -8.66 12.20
N ASP A 116 -10.98 -8.26 12.35
CA ASP A 116 -11.39 -7.02 13.02
C ASP A 116 -10.75 -5.75 12.42
N VAL A 117 -10.45 -5.76 11.11
CA VAL A 117 -10.02 -4.55 10.41
C VAL A 117 -11.15 -3.53 10.45
N PRO A 118 -10.93 -2.30 10.98
CA PRO A 118 -12.00 -1.32 11.10
C PRO A 118 -12.64 -1.00 9.74
N ALA A 119 -13.96 -0.79 9.74
CA ALA A 119 -14.70 -0.49 8.53
C ALA A 119 -14.13 0.73 7.80
N GLY A 120 -13.93 0.62 6.49
CA GLY A 120 -13.37 1.67 5.64
C GLY A 120 -11.85 1.73 5.58
N VAL A 121 -11.11 0.99 6.43
CA VAL A 121 -9.63 0.97 6.38
C VAL A 121 -9.12 0.28 5.11
N VAL A 122 -9.76 -0.82 4.71
CA VAL A 122 -9.47 -1.51 3.44
C VAL A 122 -10.76 -1.65 2.65
N ASN A 123 -10.76 -1.13 1.43
CA ASN A 123 -11.86 -1.24 0.48
C ASN A 123 -11.31 -1.88 -0.79
N ILE A 124 -11.92 -2.98 -1.26
CA ILE A 124 -11.44 -3.72 -2.43
C ILE A 124 -12.48 -3.57 -3.55
N LEU A 125 -12.00 -3.11 -4.71
CA LEU A 125 -12.74 -3.00 -5.95
C LEU A 125 -12.18 -4.00 -6.95
N THR A 126 -13.07 -4.63 -7.71
CA THR A 126 -12.74 -5.47 -8.86
C THR A 126 -13.35 -4.84 -10.10
N GLY A 127 -12.61 -4.78 -11.21
CA GLY A 127 -13.13 -4.21 -12.45
C GLY A 127 -12.02 -3.89 -13.43
N SER A 128 -12.42 -3.24 -14.52
CA SER A 128 -11.52 -2.80 -15.59
C SER A 128 -10.57 -1.71 -15.09
N ARG A 129 -9.26 -1.95 -15.23
CA ARG A 129 -8.25 -0.93 -14.96
C ARG A 129 -8.41 0.28 -15.85
N ALA A 130 -8.75 0.06 -17.12
CA ALA A 130 -8.93 1.14 -18.09
C ALA A 130 -10.07 2.09 -17.68
N ASP A 131 -11.12 1.57 -17.06
CA ASP A 131 -12.30 2.37 -16.69
C ASP A 131 -12.10 3.08 -15.34
N LEU A 132 -11.40 2.46 -14.39
CA LEU A 132 -11.31 2.94 -13.02
C LEU A 132 -10.07 3.79 -12.73
N LEU A 133 -8.99 3.65 -13.51
CA LEU A 133 -7.72 4.33 -13.24
C LEU A 133 -7.85 5.86 -13.27
N GLU A 134 -8.58 6.42 -14.23
CA GLU A 134 -8.81 7.88 -14.30
C GLU A 134 -9.57 8.38 -13.08
N HIS A 135 -10.64 7.68 -12.67
CA HIS A 135 -11.42 8.05 -11.49
C HIS A 135 -10.57 8.03 -10.21
N MET A 136 -9.76 6.98 -10.01
CA MET A 136 -8.85 6.91 -8.85
C MET A 136 -7.78 8.01 -8.89
N SER A 137 -7.30 8.38 -10.08
CA SER A 137 -6.26 9.41 -10.25
C SER A 137 -6.79 10.83 -10.08
N THR A 138 -8.02 11.09 -10.48
CA THR A 138 -8.64 12.44 -10.45
C THR A 138 -9.43 12.72 -9.18
N HIS A 139 -9.74 11.71 -8.36
CA HIS A 139 -10.54 11.89 -7.14
C HIS A 139 -9.89 12.92 -6.19
N MET A 140 -10.68 13.91 -5.77
CA MET A 140 -10.18 15.04 -4.98
C MET A 140 -9.84 14.67 -3.53
N ASP A 141 -10.57 13.72 -2.95
CA ASP A 141 -10.35 13.27 -1.56
C ASP A 141 -9.31 12.15 -1.42
N VAL A 142 -8.65 11.75 -2.52
CA VAL A 142 -7.52 10.81 -2.46
C VAL A 142 -6.23 11.60 -2.29
N ASN A 143 -5.45 11.29 -1.25
CA ASN A 143 -4.21 11.99 -0.91
C ASN A 143 -3.00 11.47 -1.68
N ALA A 144 -2.97 10.17 -1.98
CA ALA A 144 -1.94 9.58 -2.83
C ALA A 144 -2.47 8.42 -3.67
N LEU A 145 -1.81 8.17 -4.79
CA LEU A 145 -2.07 7.07 -5.70
C LEU A 145 -0.81 6.20 -5.80
N VAL A 146 -0.92 4.93 -5.44
CA VAL A 146 0.12 3.91 -5.63
C VAL A 146 -0.30 3.03 -6.81
N VAL A 147 0.53 2.96 -7.85
CA VAL A 147 0.22 2.18 -9.06
C VAL A 147 1.37 1.26 -9.41
N HIS A 148 1.06 -0.01 -9.60
CA HIS A 148 2.03 -0.99 -10.10
C HIS A 148 1.94 -1.14 -11.61
N ASP A 149 3.11 -1.39 -12.21
CA ASP A 149 3.31 -1.83 -13.59
C ASP A 149 2.64 -0.93 -14.65
N LEU A 150 2.69 0.38 -14.45
CA LEU A 150 2.21 1.36 -15.43
C LEU A 150 2.95 1.23 -16.76
N LYS A 151 2.19 1.10 -17.85
CA LYS A 151 2.75 1.24 -19.19
C LYS A 151 3.10 2.70 -19.44
N LYS A 152 4.08 2.95 -20.31
CA LYS A 152 4.57 4.31 -20.63
C LYS A 152 3.47 5.29 -21.02
N LYS A 153 2.44 4.83 -21.74
CA LYS A 153 1.29 5.67 -22.13
C LYS A 153 0.44 6.03 -20.91
N GLU A 154 0.06 5.04 -20.11
CA GLU A 154 -0.74 5.23 -18.89
C GLU A 154 -0.02 6.12 -17.87
N PHE A 155 1.31 5.99 -17.73
CA PHE A 155 2.10 6.80 -16.81
C PHE A 155 1.88 8.30 -17.04
N LYS A 156 1.93 8.74 -18.31
CA LYS A 156 1.73 10.14 -18.66
C LYS A 156 0.31 10.62 -18.36
N GLU A 157 -0.69 9.78 -18.61
CA GLU A 157 -2.09 10.10 -18.34
C GLU A 157 -2.33 10.22 -16.83
N VAL A 158 -1.85 9.26 -16.04
CA VAL A 158 -1.95 9.27 -14.57
C VAL A 158 -1.22 10.45 -13.95
N GLU A 159 -0.05 10.83 -14.47
CA GLU A 159 0.68 12.01 -14.02
C GLU A 159 -0.16 13.28 -14.23
N ILE A 160 -0.75 13.45 -15.43
CA ILE A 160 -1.63 14.60 -15.75
C ILE A 160 -2.88 14.58 -14.86
N TRP A 161 -3.52 13.42 -14.69
CA TRP A 161 -4.72 13.28 -13.86
C TRP A 161 -4.44 13.57 -12.37
N SER A 162 -3.27 13.17 -11.86
CA SER A 162 -2.89 13.42 -10.47
C SER A 162 -2.64 14.90 -10.17
N CYS A 163 -2.35 15.71 -11.19
CA CYS A 163 -2.20 17.17 -11.04
C CYS A 163 -3.52 17.88 -10.65
N THR A 164 -4.68 17.22 -10.76
CA THR A 164 -5.98 17.79 -10.38
C THR A 164 -6.03 18.32 -8.94
N ASN A 165 -5.41 17.62 -8.00
CA ASN A 165 -5.25 18.06 -6.60
C ASN A 165 -3.80 17.98 -6.10
N LEU A 166 -2.84 17.77 -7.01
CA LEU A 166 -1.41 17.56 -6.71
C LEU A 166 -1.15 16.39 -5.74
N LYS A 167 -2.01 15.36 -5.74
CA LYS A 167 -1.81 14.14 -4.93
C LYS A 167 -0.47 13.49 -5.26
N ARG A 168 0.10 12.80 -4.27
CA ARG A 168 1.37 12.09 -4.48
C ARG A 168 1.14 10.87 -5.37
N LEU A 169 1.89 10.78 -6.46
CA LEU A 169 1.91 9.61 -7.35
C LEU A 169 3.14 8.76 -7.05
N ILE A 170 2.92 7.49 -6.73
CA ILE A 170 3.95 6.51 -6.43
C ILE A 170 3.82 5.37 -7.44
N THR A 171 4.87 5.15 -8.22
CA THR A 171 4.88 4.11 -9.26
C THR A 171 5.88 3.03 -8.92
N ARG A 172 5.45 1.77 -9.00
CA ARG A 172 6.29 0.61 -8.68
C ARG A 172 6.28 -0.43 -9.78
N ASN A 173 7.35 -1.20 -9.85
CA ASN A 173 7.42 -2.42 -10.63
C ASN A 173 7.24 -3.60 -9.68
N SER A 174 6.32 -4.50 -9.98
CA SER A 174 6.04 -5.66 -9.13
C SER A 174 7.26 -6.59 -8.98
N LYS A 175 8.16 -6.59 -9.96
CA LYS A 175 9.37 -7.43 -9.98
C LYS A 175 10.49 -6.93 -9.09
N ASP A 176 10.47 -5.65 -8.73
CA ASP A 176 11.49 -5.02 -7.90
C ASP A 176 11.15 -5.13 -6.40
N PHE A 177 10.23 -6.03 -6.03
CA PHE A 177 9.83 -6.21 -4.65
C PHE A 177 10.97 -6.76 -3.78
N GLU A 178 11.23 -6.05 -2.69
CA GLU A 178 12.11 -6.48 -1.60
C GLU A 178 11.42 -6.21 -0.26
N LEU A 179 11.56 -7.15 0.69
CA LEU A 179 11.07 -6.99 2.06
C LEU A 179 11.89 -5.91 2.78
N SER A 180 11.33 -4.70 2.83
CA SER A 180 11.97 -3.50 3.36
C SER A 180 10.95 -2.64 4.10
N PRO A 181 11.35 -1.84 5.11
CA PRO A 181 10.45 -0.85 5.72
C PRO A 181 10.27 0.42 4.89
N HIS A 182 11.15 0.69 3.92
CA HIS A 182 11.11 1.93 3.14
C HIS A 182 9.77 2.17 2.43
N PRO A 183 9.09 1.14 1.90
CA PRO A 183 7.75 1.27 1.39
C PRO A 183 6.71 1.91 2.31
N ILE A 184 6.87 1.80 3.62
CA ILE A 184 5.98 2.46 4.58
C ILE A 184 6.07 3.98 4.40
N LEU A 185 7.30 4.49 4.28
CA LEU A 185 7.63 5.92 4.25
C LEU A 185 7.11 6.65 3.01
N GLU A 186 6.96 5.94 1.88
CA GLU A 186 6.48 6.54 0.64
C GLU A 186 5.05 7.09 0.75
N THR A 187 4.25 6.52 1.67
CA THR A 187 2.86 6.93 1.93
C THR A 187 2.71 7.76 3.22
N GLN A 188 3.78 8.45 3.62
CA GLN A 188 3.82 9.30 4.80
C GLN A 188 4.19 10.73 4.42
N GLU A 189 3.74 11.70 5.22
CA GLU A 189 4.26 13.06 5.22
C GLU A 189 5.20 13.28 6.40
N LEU A 190 6.25 14.05 6.18
CA LEU A 190 7.16 14.45 7.25
C LEU A 190 6.67 15.75 7.87
N LYS A 191 6.30 15.71 9.15
CA LYS A 191 5.90 16.89 9.91
C LYS A 191 6.95 17.27 10.92
N THR A 192 7.43 18.48 10.80
CA THR A 192 8.41 19.06 11.72
C THR A 192 7.71 19.95 12.74
N THR A 193 7.83 19.61 14.01
CA THR A 193 7.29 20.41 15.13
C THR A 193 8.40 21.15 15.84
N TRP A 194 8.17 22.43 16.13
CA TRP A 194 9.05 23.28 16.91
C TRP A 194 8.38 23.59 18.24
N HIS A 195 8.88 23.00 19.32
CA HIS A 195 8.36 23.26 20.66
C HIS A 195 9.29 24.19 21.42
N PRO A 196 8.85 25.39 21.84
CA PRO A 196 9.69 26.27 22.65
C PRO A 196 10.12 25.56 23.94
N ILE A 197 11.38 25.72 24.33
CA ILE A 197 11.88 25.24 25.62
C ILE A 197 12.26 26.43 26.49
N GLY A 198 11.87 26.37 27.76
CA GLY A 198 12.32 27.32 28.76
C GLY A 198 13.80 27.11 29.03
N THR A 199 14.57 28.19 29.02
CA THR A 199 15.95 28.21 29.56
C THR A 199 15.93 28.21 31.07
#